data_AF-A0A7S3AXJ4-F1
#
_entry.id   AF-A0A7S3AXJ4-F1
#
_cell.length_a   1.000
_cell.length_b   1.000
_cell.length_c   1.000
_cell.angle_alpha   90.00
_cell.angle_beta   90.00
_cell.angle_gamma   90.00
#
_symmetry.space_group_name_H-M   'P 1'
#
loop_
_entity.id
_entity.type
_entity.pdbx_description
1 polymer ?
#
loop_
_entity_poly.entity_id
_entity_poly.type
_entity_poly.pdbx_seq_one_letter_code
_entity_poly.pdbx_strand_id
1 'polypeptide(L)'
;CVVCTTPPYGGQPKEGEEDTGDCTVEASMNGQQWTWSSYHFSFTPDPVLTGFEPASGPMEGGVTLKLTGKSFSATPTLAVRFDSIDVPGRTVQVAGRLCEDGTVECVVPPFVDEKGDPVKDPFRANVFLTVDGQVYTQPSETLVYAYEAGKGRPKSGKKKK
;
A
#
# COMPACT_ATOMS: atom_id res chain seq x y z
N CYS A 1 -25.33 5.86 -19.75
CA CYS A 1 -24.64 5.29 -18.57
C CYS A 1 -24.64 6.35 -17.48
N VAL A 2 -25.06 6.02 -16.25
CA VAL A 2 -25.00 6.95 -15.10
C VAL A 2 -23.67 6.67 -14.39
N VAL A 3 -22.88 7.72 -14.16
CA VAL A 3 -21.60 7.64 -13.44
C VAL A 3 -21.70 8.61 -12.27
N CYS A 4 -21.45 8.12 -11.07
CA CYS A 4 -21.41 8.92 -9.85
C CYS A 4 -20.19 8.54 -9.02
N THR A 5 -19.75 9.48 -8.18
CA THR A 5 -18.70 9.26 -7.18
C THR A 5 -19.36 9.01 -5.83
N THR A 6 -18.88 8.02 -5.09
CA THR A 6 -19.36 7.72 -3.74
C THR A 6 -19.13 8.91 -2.81
N PRO A 7 -20.12 9.32 -1.98
CA PRO A 7 -19.90 10.34 -0.98
C PRO A 7 -18.96 9.83 0.13
N PRO A 8 -18.31 10.72 0.91
CA PRO A 8 -17.61 10.30 2.13
C PRO A 8 -18.59 9.60 3.07
N TYR A 9 -18.13 8.55 3.77
CA TYR A 9 -18.97 7.81 4.70
C TYR A 9 -19.49 8.77 5.79
N GLY A 10 -20.82 8.88 5.89
CA GLY A 10 -21.49 9.79 6.82
C GLY A 10 -21.75 9.19 8.20
N GLY A 11 -21.41 7.91 8.42
CA GLY A 11 -21.51 7.28 9.72
C GLY A 11 -20.34 7.71 10.61
N GLN A 12 -20.62 8.31 11.78
CA GLN A 12 -19.59 8.43 12.81
C GLN A 12 -19.18 7.02 13.24
N PRO A 13 -17.88 6.66 13.20
CA PRO A 13 -17.42 5.38 13.74
C PRO A 13 -17.82 5.31 15.21
N LYS A 14 -18.60 4.29 15.59
CA LYS A 14 -18.73 3.93 17.00
C LYS A 14 -17.39 3.35 17.43
N GLU A 15 -16.88 3.78 18.57
CA GLU A 15 -15.62 3.30 19.14
C GLU A 15 -15.62 1.76 19.18
N GLY A 16 -14.82 1.14 18.31
CA GLY A 16 -14.65 -0.32 18.27
C GLY A 16 -15.33 -1.07 17.10
N GLU A 17 -16.00 -0.40 16.17
CA GLU A 17 -16.53 -1.04 14.95
C GLU A 17 -15.69 -0.64 13.73
N GLU A 18 -15.18 -1.62 12.99
CA GLU A 18 -14.50 -1.38 11.71
C GLU A 18 -15.46 -0.61 10.79
N ASP A 19 -14.98 0.40 10.06
CA ASP A 19 -15.75 1.39 9.28
C ASP A 19 -16.45 0.78 8.04
N THR A 20 -17.16 -0.32 8.26
CA THR A 20 -17.78 -1.19 7.27
C THR A 20 -19.27 -0.94 7.30
N GLY A 21 -19.74 -0.05 6.44
CA GLY A 21 -21.15 0.28 6.30
C GLY A 21 -21.72 -0.28 5.00
N ASP A 22 -22.67 -1.21 5.07
CA ASP A 22 -23.41 -1.68 3.90
C ASP A 22 -24.51 -0.68 3.53
N CYS A 23 -24.47 -0.17 2.30
CA CYS A 23 -25.44 0.75 1.75
C CYS A 23 -26.07 0.16 0.49
N THR A 24 -27.38 0.35 0.30
CA THR A 24 -28.04 0.01 -0.97
C THR A 24 -27.91 1.16 -1.96
N VAL A 25 -27.55 0.83 -3.20
CA VAL A 25 -27.43 1.83 -4.27
C VAL A 25 -28.75 1.92 -5.01
N GLU A 26 -29.43 3.08 -4.93
CA GLU A 26 -30.68 3.35 -5.63
C GLU A 26 -30.54 4.56 -6.55
N ALA A 27 -31.19 4.50 -7.72
CA ALA A 27 -31.21 5.60 -8.67
C ALA A 27 -32.62 6.20 -8.78
N SER A 28 -32.68 7.52 -8.95
CA SER A 28 -33.91 8.24 -9.27
C SER A 28 -33.64 9.27 -10.37
N MET A 29 -34.62 9.48 -11.25
CA MET A 29 -34.55 10.51 -12.30
C MET A 29 -35.08 11.88 -11.84
N ASN A 30 -35.75 11.94 -10.69
CA ASN A 30 -36.38 13.15 -10.17
C ASN A 30 -36.41 13.24 -8.63
N GLY A 31 -35.71 12.34 -7.93
CA GLY A 31 -35.69 12.27 -6.46
C GLY A 31 -36.99 11.76 -5.82
N GLN A 32 -37.97 11.30 -6.61
CA GLN A 32 -39.26 10.84 -6.11
C GLN A 32 -39.49 9.35 -6.34
N GLN A 33 -39.19 8.86 -7.55
CA GLN A 33 -39.23 7.43 -7.83
C GLN A 33 -37.83 6.86 -7.79
N TRP A 34 -37.59 6.00 -6.81
CA TRP A 34 -36.34 5.29 -6.62
C TRP A 34 -36.46 3.87 -7.15
N THR A 35 -35.36 3.32 -7.63
CA THR A 35 -35.30 1.91 -8.04
C THR A 35 -35.26 1.00 -6.81
N TRP A 36 -36.05 -0.07 -6.79
CA TRP A 36 -35.80 -1.18 -5.85
C TRP A 36 -34.61 -2.01 -6.34
N SER A 37 -33.44 -1.62 -5.89
CA SER A 37 -32.17 -2.25 -6.23
C SER A 37 -31.71 -3.15 -5.08
N SER A 38 -31.23 -4.34 -5.42
CA SER A 38 -30.54 -5.25 -4.49
C SER A 38 -29.01 -5.13 -4.59
N TYR A 39 -28.51 -4.01 -5.16
CA TYR A 39 -27.08 -3.76 -5.26
C TYR A 39 -26.59 -3.13 -3.96
N HIS A 40 -25.70 -3.85 -3.29
CA HIS A 40 -25.05 -3.43 -2.06
C HIS A 40 -23.68 -2.82 -2.37
N PHE A 41 -23.38 -1.72 -1.70
CA PHE A 41 -22.09 -1.06 -1.67
C PHE A 41 -21.61 -1.04 -0.23
N SER A 42 -20.44 -1.60 0.04
CA SER A 42 -19.84 -1.60 1.36
C SER A 42 -18.75 -0.54 1.41
N PHE A 43 -18.84 0.37 2.38
CA PHE A 43 -17.71 1.21 2.73
C PHE A 43 -16.66 0.34 3.41
N THR A 44 -15.38 0.57 3.11
CA THR A 44 -14.28 -0.05 3.84
C THR A 44 -13.37 1.05 4.35
N PRO A 45 -12.85 0.95 5.58
CA PRO A 45 -11.91 1.93 6.10
C PRO A 45 -10.68 2.04 5.19
N ASP A 46 -10.11 3.24 5.09
CA ASP A 46 -8.89 3.47 4.33
C ASP A 46 -7.75 2.58 4.87
N PRO A 47 -6.96 1.93 4.00
CA PRO A 47 -5.85 1.10 4.42
C PRO A 47 -4.78 1.95 5.10
N VAL A 48 -4.34 1.56 6.29
CA VAL A 48 -3.29 2.27 7.02
C VAL A 48 -2.05 1.42 7.07
N LEU A 49 -0.98 1.89 6.42
CA LEU A 49 0.34 1.25 6.53
C LEU A 49 1.03 1.71 7.83
N THR A 50 1.37 0.77 8.72
CA THR A 50 2.03 1.08 10.02
C THR A 50 3.52 0.80 10.03
N GLY A 51 4.00 -0.13 9.20
CA GLY A 51 5.41 -0.50 9.17
C GLY A 51 5.70 -1.56 8.11
N PHE A 52 6.97 -1.94 8.00
CA PHE A 52 7.39 -3.02 7.12
C PHE A 52 8.71 -3.62 7.59
N GLU A 53 8.97 -4.88 7.24
CA GLU A 53 10.24 -5.55 7.48
C GLU A 53 10.66 -6.40 6.28
N PRO A 54 11.96 -6.46 5.93
CA PRO A 54 13.08 -5.73 6.55
C PRO A 54 13.13 -4.22 6.22
N ALA A 55 13.73 -3.41 7.10
CA ALA A 55 13.90 -1.96 6.88
C ALA A 55 14.95 -1.60 5.80
N SER A 56 15.80 -2.57 5.42
CA SER A 56 16.87 -2.39 4.45
C SER A 56 17.14 -3.67 3.65
N GLY A 57 17.83 -3.51 2.52
CA GLY A 57 18.24 -4.62 1.69
C GLY A 57 19.15 -4.20 0.53
N PRO A 58 19.48 -5.13 -0.38
CA PRO A 58 20.43 -4.89 -1.46
C PRO A 58 19.87 -3.90 -2.49
N MET A 59 20.76 -3.10 -3.07
CA MET A 59 20.47 -2.20 -4.20
C MET A 59 19.83 -2.87 -5.41
N GLU A 60 20.14 -4.15 -5.64
CA GLU A 60 19.60 -4.94 -6.75
C GLU A 60 18.10 -5.26 -6.56
N GLY A 61 17.53 -4.98 -5.39
CA GLY A 61 16.18 -5.38 -5.04
C GLY A 61 16.05 -6.89 -4.90
N GLY A 62 14.86 -7.43 -5.19
CA GLY A 62 14.57 -8.87 -5.13
C GLY A 62 14.31 -9.42 -3.74
N VAL A 63 14.30 -8.57 -2.70
CA VAL A 63 13.94 -8.96 -1.34
C VAL A 63 12.43 -8.85 -1.16
N THR A 64 11.83 -9.86 -0.52
CA THR A 64 10.42 -9.79 -0.10
C THR A 64 10.30 -8.89 1.12
N LEU A 65 9.54 -7.81 0.98
CA LEU A 65 9.10 -6.94 2.05
C LEU A 65 7.76 -7.41 2.58
N LYS A 66 7.64 -7.50 3.90
CA LYS A 66 6.39 -7.73 4.61
C LYS A 66 5.91 -6.42 5.23
N LEU A 67 4.82 -5.89 4.71
CA LEU A 67 4.17 -4.66 5.15
C LEU A 67 3.07 -4.99 6.16
N THR A 68 3.08 -4.27 7.27
CA THR A 68 2.11 -4.42 8.36
C THR A 68 1.25 -3.17 8.47
N GLY A 69 -0.04 -3.35 8.74
CA GLY A 69 -0.99 -2.27 8.82
C GLY A 69 -2.40 -2.75 9.14
N LYS A 70 -3.37 -1.91 8.83
CA LYS A 70 -4.80 -2.14 9.08
C LYS A 70 -5.61 -1.91 7.81
N SER A 71 -6.78 -2.54 7.74
CA SER A 71 -7.77 -2.33 6.68
C SER A 71 -7.26 -2.63 5.27
N PHE A 72 -6.32 -3.57 5.12
CA PHE A 72 -5.85 -3.99 3.82
C PHE A 72 -6.90 -4.88 3.14
N SER A 73 -7.21 -4.54 1.89
CA SER A 73 -8.16 -5.30 1.07
C SER A 73 -7.46 -5.98 -0.09
N ALA A 74 -7.86 -7.22 -0.40
CA ALA A 74 -7.33 -7.96 -1.53
C ALA A 74 -7.95 -7.42 -2.83
N THR A 75 -7.33 -6.40 -3.40
CA THR A 75 -7.72 -5.84 -4.70
C THR A 75 -6.64 -6.12 -5.75
N PRO A 76 -6.99 -6.28 -7.04
CA PRO A 76 -6.00 -6.43 -8.11
C PRO A 76 -5.14 -5.18 -8.32
N THR A 77 -5.55 -4.05 -7.75
CA THR A 77 -4.86 -2.76 -7.81
C THR A 77 -3.99 -2.49 -6.58
N LEU A 78 -3.95 -3.42 -5.62
CA LEU A 78 -3.09 -3.34 -4.46
C LEU A 78 -1.62 -3.34 -4.91
N ALA A 79 -0.94 -2.26 -4.60
CA ALA A 79 0.43 -2.05 -5.03
C ALA A 79 1.23 -1.28 -3.98
N VAL A 80 2.55 -1.45 -4.04
CA VAL A 80 3.50 -0.75 -3.20
C VAL A 80 4.36 0.14 -4.10
N ARG A 81 4.40 1.42 -3.77
CA ARG A 81 5.12 2.44 -4.53
C ARG A 81 6.36 2.86 -3.74
N PHE A 82 7.51 2.74 -4.38
CA PHE A 82 8.80 3.16 -3.88
C PHE A 82 9.20 4.46 -4.57
N ASP A 83 9.38 5.51 -3.79
CA ASP A 83 9.79 6.82 -4.29
C ASP A 83 11.18 7.16 -3.78
N SER A 84 12.15 7.27 -4.68
CA SER A 84 13.54 7.50 -4.30
C SER A 84 13.73 8.91 -3.72
N ILE A 85 14.42 8.97 -2.59
CA ILE A 85 14.74 10.23 -1.89
C ILE A 85 16.01 10.84 -2.47
N ASP A 86 17.05 10.03 -2.69
CA ASP A 86 18.35 10.50 -3.17
C ASP A 86 18.41 10.64 -4.70
N VAL A 87 17.55 9.92 -5.44
CA VAL A 87 17.43 10.00 -6.90
C VAL A 87 16.06 10.57 -7.27
N PRO A 88 15.90 11.90 -7.34
CA PRO A 88 14.61 12.54 -7.52
C PRO A 88 13.95 12.14 -8.85
N GLY A 89 12.61 12.04 -8.86
CA GLY A 89 11.83 11.66 -10.03
C GLY A 89 11.85 10.16 -10.36
N ARG A 90 12.52 9.34 -9.54
CA ARG A 90 12.52 7.89 -9.69
C ARG A 90 11.51 7.25 -8.74
N THR A 91 10.35 6.92 -9.30
CA THR A 91 9.29 6.20 -8.60
C THR A 91 9.02 4.87 -9.31
N VAL A 92 8.94 3.78 -8.54
CA VAL A 92 8.63 2.45 -9.06
C VAL A 92 7.49 1.85 -8.26
N GLN A 93 6.52 1.24 -8.94
CA GLN A 93 5.39 0.59 -8.30
C GLN A 93 5.41 -0.90 -8.60
N VAL A 94 5.21 -1.72 -7.57
CA VAL A 94 5.16 -3.18 -7.65
C VAL A 94 3.83 -3.68 -7.12
N ALA A 95 3.38 -4.84 -7.60
CA ALA A 95 2.18 -5.48 -7.08
C ALA A 95 2.38 -5.88 -5.61
N GLY A 96 1.39 -5.57 -4.78
CA GLY A 96 1.30 -6.06 -3.41
C GLY A 96 0.42 -7.30 -3.37
N ARG A 97 0.82 -8.28 -2.56
CA ARG A 97 0.05 -9.50 -2.32
C ARG A 97 -0.47 -9.49 -0.90
N LEU A 98 -1.78 -9.53 -0.71
CA LEU A 98 -2.35 -9.75 0.62
C LEU A 98 -2.12 -11.20 1.06
N CYS A 99 -1.62 -11.37 2.27
CA CYS A 99 -1.42 -12.65 2.94
C CYS A 99 -2.58 -12.94 3.90
N GLU A 100 -2.77 -14.21 4.24
CA GLU A 100 -3.86 -14.66 5.13
C GLU A 100 -3.75 -14.08 6.54
N ASP A 101 -2.55 -13.65 6.95
CA ASP A 101 -2.30 -12.99 8.24
C ASP A 101 -2.63 -11.49 8.23
N GLY A 102 -3.24 -10.98 7.15
CA GLY A 102 -3.61 -9.58 7.00
C GLY A 102 -2.43 -8.66 6.70
N THR A 103 -1.27 -9.22 6.32
CA THR A 103 -0.09 -8.43 5.90
C THR A 103 0.01 -8.36 4.38
N VAL A 104 0.74 -7.38 3.86
CA VAL A 104 0.98 -7.25 2.42
C VAL A 104 2.43 -7.60 2.13
N GLU A 105 2.67 -8.53 1.22
CA GLU A 105 4.00 -8.85 0.73
C GLU A 105 4.25 -8.21 -0.63
N CYS A 106 5.44 -7.64 -0.83
CA CYS A 106 5.87 -7.17 -2.14
C CYS A 106 7.35 -7.46 -2.35
N VAL A 107 7.78 -7.48 -3.61
CA VAL A 107 9.20 -7.64 -3.95
C VAL A 107 9.79 -6.26 -4.21
N VAL A 108 10.87 -5.94 -3.49
CA VAL A 108 11.60 -4.68 -3.65
C VAL A 108 12.15 -4.57 -5.07
N PRO A 109 11.83 -3.52 -5.84
CA PRO A 109 12.31 -3.38 -7.20
C PRO A 109 13.77 -2.87 -7.25
N PRO A 110 14.53 -3.19 -8.32
CA PRO A 110 15.78 -2.51 -8.61
C PRO A 110 15.54 -1.07 -9.08
N PHE A 111 16.48 -0.18 -8.79
CA PHE A 111 16.50 1.20 -9.29
C PHE A 111 17.62 1.39 -10.31
N VAL A 112 17.32 2.22 -11.31
CA VAL A 112 18.32 2.75 -12.25
C VAL A 112 18.36 4.26 -12.13
N ASP A 113 19.51 4.85 -12.43
CA ASP A 113 19.74 6.29 -12.45
C ASP A 113 19.08 6.94 -13.69
N GLU A 114 19.30 8.25 -13.85
CA GLU A 114 18.77 9.01 -15.00
C GLU A 114 19.28 8.50 -16.37
N LYS A 115 20.44 7.84 -16.40
CA LYS A 115 21.04 7.27 -17.62
C LYS A 115 20.53 5.86 -17.90
N GLY A 116 19.77 5.28 -16.98
CA GLY A 116 19.31 3.89 -17.05
C GLY A 116 20.35 2.89 -16.52
N ASP A 117 21.44 3.36 -15.91
CA ASP A 117 22.44 2.51 -15.27
C ASP A 117 22.00 2.13 -13.85
N PRO A 118 22.33 0.94 -13.33
CA PRO A 118 22.04 0.57 -11.94
C PRO A 118 22.62 1.59 -10.95
N VAL A 119 21.81 2.01 -9.97
CA VAL A 119 22.27 2.93 -8.93
C VAL A 119 23.35 2.25 -8.09
N LYS A 120 24.55 2.84 -8.04
CA LYS A 120 25.74 2.24 -7.40
C LYS A 120 25.96 2.71 -5.96
N ASP A 121 25.38 3.84 -5.59
CA ASP A 121 25.54 4.47 -4.28
C ASP A 121 24.33 4.21 -3.38
N PRO A 122 24.52 3.94 -2.07
CA PRO A 122 23.42 3.66 -1.16
C PRO A 122 22.42 4.80 -1.13
N PHE A 123 21.15 4.45 -1.24
CA PHE A 123 20.06 5.41 -1.31
C PHE A 123 18.87 4.94 -0.51
N ARG A 124 17.94 5.85 -0.26
CA ARG A 124 16.73 5.60 0.50
C ARG A 124 15.50 5.85 -0.38
N ALA A 125 14.43 5.10 -0.11
CA ALA A 125 13.15 5.30 -0.78
C ALA A 125 12.00 5.36 0.23
N ASN A 126 11.08 6.28 -0.01
CA ASN A 126 9.80 6.32 0.68
C ASN A 126 8.93 5.17 0.17
N VAL A 127 8.32 4.44 1.09
CA VAL A 127 7.43 3.31 0.80
C VAL A 127 5.99 3.75 1.01
N PHE A 128 5.21 3.64 -0.04
CA PHE A 128 3.80 3.98 -0.07
C PHE A 128 2.94 2.77 -0.37
N LEU A 129 1.85 2.59 0.38
CA LEU A 129 0.80 1.67 -0.03
C LEU A 129 -0.16 2.40 -0.96
N THR A 130 -0.45 1.77 -2.09
CA THR A 130 -1.40 2.27 -3.08
C THR A 130 -2.50 1.26 -3.35
N VAL A 131 -3.74 1.71 -3.35
CA VAL A 131 -4.91 0.93 -3.78
C VAL A 131 -5.62 1.77 -4.83
N ASP A 132 -5.98 1.19 -5.98
CA ASP A 132 -6.58 1.93 -7.10
C ASP A 132 -5.78 3.18 -7.56
N GLY A 133 -4.46 3.18 -7.32
CA GLY A 133 -3.56 4.29 -7.62
C GLY A 133 -3.59 5.46 -6.62
N GLN A 134 -4.45 5.42 -5.60
CA GLN A 134 -4.43 6.38 -4.50
C GLN A 134 -3.43 5.95 -3.42
N VAL A 135 -2.74 6.92 -2.82
CA VAL A 135 -1.73 6.69 -1.77
C VAL A 135 -2.40 6.78 -0.41
N TYR A 136 -2.23 5.76 0.43
CA TYR A 136 -2.92 5.65 1.72
C TYR A 136 -1.96 5.56 2.92
N THR A 137 -0.72 6.01 2.79
CA THR A 137 0.19 6.10 3.94
C THR A 137 -0.30 7.17 4.92
N GLN A 138 -0.97 6.73 5.99
CA GLN A 138 -1.51 7.60 7.04
C GLN A 138 -0.71 7.71 8.35
N PRO A 139 0.53 7.21 8.56
CA PRO A 139 1.27 7.73 9.71
C PRO A 139 1.84 9.11 9.38
N SER A 140 1.96 9.93 10.41
CA SER A 140 2.67 11.21 10.45
C SER A 140 4.16 11.14 10.06
N GLU A 141 4.67 9.95 9.72
CA GLU A 141 6.03 9.69 9.28
C GLU A 141 6.01 8.84 8.01
N THR A 142 6.68 9.33 6.97
CA THR A 142 6.93 8.55 5.76
C THR A 142 7.85 7.39 6.10
N LEU A 143 7.40 6.19 5.76
CA LEU A 143 8.12 4.95 5.96
C LEU A 143 9.27 4.85 4.95
N VAL A 144 10.51 4.70 5.43
CA VAL A 144 11.72 4.79 4.57
C VAL A 144 12.49 3.48 4.53
N TYR A 145 12.63 2.91 3.33
CA TYR A 145 13.45 1.73 3.04
C TYR A 145 14.87 2.16 2.63
N ALA A 146 15.89 1.47 3.15
CA ALA A 146 17.29 1.72 2.80
C ALA A 146 17.84 0.67 1.83
N TYR A 147 18.31 1.12 0.66
CA TYR A 147 19.06 0.31 -0.29
C TYR A 147 20.54 0.38 0.05
N GLU A 148 21.06 -0.70 0.61
CA GLU A 148 22.46 -0.83 0.98
C GLU A 148 23.26 -1.51 -0.12
N ALA A 149 24.52 -1.09 -0.29
CA ALA A 149 25.48 -1.83 -1.09
C ALA A 149 25.64 -3.22 -0.46
N GLY A 150 25.55 -4.27 -1.29
CA GLY A 150 25.51 -5.66 -0.85
C GLY A 150 26.67 -6.02 0.10
N LYS A 151 26.45 -5.89 1.41
CA LYS A 151 27.22 -6.60 2.42
C LYS A 151 26.64 -8.00 2.46
N GLY A 152 27.42 -9.00 2.04
CA GLY A 152 27.00 -10.38 2.00
C GLY A 152 26.21 -10.78 3.25
N ARG A 153 25.02 -11.34 3.01
CA ARG A 153 24.14 -12.11 3.91
C ARG A 153 24.54 -12.07 5.40
N PRO A 154 23.72 -11.52 6.31
CA PRO A 154 23.98 -11.70 7.75
C PRO A 154 24.02 -13.20 8.03
N LYS A 155 25.19 -13.71 8.44
CA LYS A 155 25.30 -15.08 8.94
C LYS A 155 24.41 -15.16 10.17
N SER A 156 23.34 -15.95 10.06
CA SER A 156 22.51 -16.42 11.18
C SER A 156 23.42 -16.64 12.40
N GLY A 157 23.23 -15.78 13.41
CA GLY A 157 23.99 -15.82 14.64
C GLY A 157 23.74 -17.15 15.33
N LYS A 158 24.75 -18.03 15.28
CA LYS A 158 24.85 -19.21 16.12
C LYS A 158 24.89 -18.72 17.57
N LYS A 159 23.75 -18.75 18.27
CA LYS A 159 23.69 -18.59 19.73
C LYS A 159 24.67 -19.60 20.34
N LYS A 160 25.74 -19.09 20.95
CA LYS A 160 26.77 -19.88 21.61
C LYS A 160 26.75 -19.52 23.09
N LYS A 161 26.70 -20.58 23.91
CA LYS A 161 26.68 -20.66 25.38
C LYS A 161 25.29 -20.77 25.99
#